data_AF-A0A455T4Y3-F1
#
_entry.id   AF-A0A455T4Y3-F1
#
_cell.length_a   1.000
_cell.length_b   1.000
_cell.length_c   1.000
_cell.angle_alpha   90.00
_cell.angle_beta   90.00
_cell.angle_gamma   90.00
#
_symmetry.space_group_name_H-M   'P 1'
#
loop_
_entity.id
_entity.type
_entity.pdbx_description
1 polymer ?
#
loop_
_entity_poly.entity_id
_entity_poly.type
_entity_poly.pdbx_seq_one_letter_code
_entity_poly.pdbx_strand_id
1 'polypeptide(L)'
;MPRSLLLLVGSARPGAYINTIAHTVSKLEVNHIVMVNILDAPLGESNDFENLVNESLWKAINELANGMYGNKQISKEMQGLYGSIRDIYTYRHIERINYHFLREDISRLRKVYGAEAIVDITSLPKRVAIDVLAACLAEDMSRVMLFELKKQGGYLYHELSTSDYEYILLPDWAPLLSNIEVFSARRNRQKFISIVVTVFISLFIVVLNQLGLPGWGGWLMTALLICLNVVGALFPLVEAFGGISFHLAFGRRS
;
A
#
# COMPACT_ATOMS: atom_id res chain seq x y z
N MET A 1 17.88 -4.39 -19.49
CA MET A 1 17.69 -5.26 -18.30
C MET A 1 16.29 -5.82 -18.33
N PRO A 2 16.05 -7.06 -17.89
CA PRO A 2 14.72 -7.63 -17.75
C PRO A 2 13.84 -6.71 -16.89
N ARG A 3 12.61 -6.43 -17.34
CA ARG A 3 11.66 -5.59 -16.59
C ARG A 3 10.85 -6.47 -15.67
N SER A 4 10.96 -6.20 -14.36
CA SER A 4 10.19 -6.89 -13.33
C SER A 4 8.86 -6.19 -13.09
N LEU A 5 7.80 -6.98 -12.92
CA LEU A 5 6.51 -6.55 -12.40
C LEU A 5 6.40 -6.99 -10.94
N LEU A 6 6.31 -6.02 -10.03
CA LEU A 6 5.98 -6.22 -8.62
C LEU A 6 4.47 -6.06 -8.48
N LEU A 7 3.76 -7.17 -8.40
CA LEU A 7 2.30 -7.20 -8.35
C LEU A 7 1.86 -7.36 -6.89
N LEU A 8 1.37 -6.28 -6.29
CA LEU A 8 0.94 -6.28 -4.90
C LEU A 8 -0.48 -6.84 -4.79
N VAL A 9 -0.64 -7.81 -3.90
CA VAL A 9 -1.85 -8.63 -3.78
C VAL A 9 -2.69 -8.14 -2.61
N GLY A 10 -3.89 -7.64 -2.90
CA GLY A 10 -4.85 -7.13 -1.91
C GLY A 10 -6.28 -7.66 -2.07
N SER A 11 -6.53 -8.50 -3.08
CA SER A 11 -7.85 -9.05 -3.41
C SER A 11 -7.77 -10.55 -3.72
N ALA A 12 -8.78 -11.33 -3.34
CA ALA A 12 -8.90 -12.75 -3.73
C ALA A 12 -9.26 -12.96 -5.21
N ARG A 13 -9.55 -11.89 -5.97
CA ARG A 13 -10.07 -12.03 -7.33
C ARG A 13 -8.94 -12.21 -8.36
N PRO A 14 -8.78 -13.38 -9.00
CA PRO A 14 -7.68 -13.63 -9.92
C PRO A 14 -7.72 -12.73 -11.17
N GLY A 15 -8.92 -12.37 -11.65
CA GLY A 15 -9.09 -11.61 -12.89
C GLY A 15 -8.38 -10.27 -12.96
N ALA A 16 -8.30 -9.53 -11.84
CA ALA A 16 -7.59 -8.25 -11.80
C ALA A 16 -6.09 -8.41 -12.08
N TYR A 17 -5.49 -9.49 -11.55
CA TYR A 17 -4.08 -9.80 -11.76
C TYR A 17 -3.82 -10.28 -13.18
N ILE A 18 -4.72 -11.11 -13.73
CA ILE A 18 -4.61 -11.59 -15.12
C ILE A 18 -4.59 -10.41 -16.08
N ASN A 19 -5.47 -9.43 -15.89
CA ASN A 19 -5.53 -8.25 -16.75
C ASN A 19 -4.24 -7.44 -16.71
N THR A 20 -3.71 -7.23 -15.50
CA THR A 20 -2.44 -6.54 -15.28
C THR A 20 -1.27 -7.28 -15.92
N ILE A 21 -1.15 -8.59 -15.68
CA ILE A 21 -0.08 -9.42 -16.23
C ILE A 21 -0.16 -9.44 -17.75
N ALA A 22 -1.36 -9.62 -18.31
CA ALA A 22 -1.53 -9.67 -19.77
C ALA A 22 -1.17 -8.34 -20.43
N HIS A 23 -1.58 -7.21 -19.85
CA HIS A 23 -1.19 -5.90 -20.36
C HIS A 23 0.32 -5.67 -20.28
N THR A 24 0.92 -5.91 -19.11
CA THR A 24 2.35 -5.65 -18.86
C THR A 24 3.26 -6.55 -19.70
N VAL A 25 2.93 -7.83 -19.87
CA VAL A 25 3.67 -8.75 -20.75
C VAL A 25 3.52 -8.33 -22.23
N SER A 26 2.30 -8.00 -22.68
CA SER A 26 2.06 -7.69 -24.10
C SER A 26 2.51 -6.29 -24.53
N LYS A 27 2.50 -5.30 -23.64
CA LYS A 27 2.75 -3.89 -23.99
C LYS A 27 4.03 -3.33 -23.39
N LEU A 28 4.48 -3.83 -22.24
CA LEU A 28 5.61 -3.27 -21.50
C LEU A 28 6.83 -4.19 -21.47
N GLU A 29 6.74 -5.35 -22.14
CA GLU A 29 7.81 -6.35 -22.28
C GLU A 29 8.30 -6.88 -20.92
N VAL A 30 7.37 -7.04 -19.97
CA VAL A 30 7.66 -7.69 -18.70
C VAL A 30 7.95 -9.17 -18.94
N ASN A 31 9.06 -9.64 -18.40
CA ASN A 31 9.48 -11.04 -18.49
C ASN A 31 9.78 -11.67 -17.13
N HIS A 32 9.53 -10.93 -16.04
CA HIS A 32 9.74 -11.40 -14.69
C HIS A 32 8.61 -10.88 -13.79
N ILE A 33 7.93 -11.78 -13.08
CA ILE A 33 6.76 -11.48 -12.25
C ILE A 33 7.08 -11.81 -10.80
N VAL A 34 6.82 -10.84 -9.91
CA VAL A 34 6.99 -10.97 -8.47
C VAL A 34 5.64 -10.71 -7.81
N MET A 35 5.11 -11.72 -7.13
CA MET A 35 3.87 -11.61 -6.37
C MET A 35 4.22 -11.12 -4.95
N VAL A 36 3.70 -9.96 -4.56
CA VAL A 36 4.06 -9.31 -3.30
C VAL A 36 2.89 -9.36 -2.33
N ASN A 37 3.06 -10.07 -1.21
CA ASN A 37 2.11 -10.08 -0.11
C ASN A 37 2.41 -8.93 0.86
N ILE A 38 1.38 -8.19 1.27
CA ILE A 38 1.50 -7.12 2.28
C ILE A 38 0.97 -7.63 3.61
N LEU A 39 1.88 -7.98 4.51
CA LEU A 39 1.58 -8.43 5.87
C LEU A 39 1.09 -7.26 6.72
N ASP A 40 0.18 -7.55 7.66
CA ASP A 40 -0.37 -6.60 8.64
C ASP A 40 -1.10 -5.39 8.05
N ALA A 41 -1.32 -5.38 6.73
CA ALA A 41 -2.12 -4.36 6.09
C ALA A 41 -3.59 -4.49 6.52
N PRO A 42 -4.34 -3.39 6.65
CA PRO A 42 -5.79 -3.39 6.90
C PRO A 42 -6.55 -3.78 5.62
N LEU A 43 -6.18 -4.93 5.04
CA LEU A 43 -6.92 -5.61 4.00
C LEU A 43 -8.20 -6.17 4.66
N GLY A 44 -9.24 -6.41 3.86
CA GLY A 44 -10.46 -7.06 4.36
C GLY A 44 -10.20 -8.50 4.81
N GLU A 45 -11.20 -9.38 4.68
CA GLU A 45 -11.04 -10.82 4.93
C GLU A 45 -9.68 -11.32 4.42
N SER A 46 -8.88 -11.90 5.33
CA SER A 46 -7.52 -12.32 5.00
C SER A 46 -7.60 -13.45 3.99
N ASN A 47 -7.37 -13.12 2.72
CA ASN A 47 -7.32 -14.12 1.68
C ASN A 47 -6.03 -14.93 1.88
N ASP A 48 -6.14 -16.24 1.77
CA ASP A 48 -4.97 -17.12 1.71
C ASP A 48 -4.17 -16.77 0.45
N PHE A 49 -3.15 -15.93 0.64
CA PHE A 49 -2.29 -15.43 -0.42
C PHE A 49 -1.64 -16.57 -1.21
N GLU A 50 -1.19 -17.61 -0.52
CA GLU A 50 -0.51 -18.75 -1.16
C GLU A 50 -1.50 -19.53 -2.02
N ASN A 51 -2.70 -19.81 -1.52
CA ASN A 51 -3.74 -20.46 -2.30
C ASN A 51 -4.15 -19.62 -3.54
N LEU A 52 -4.29 -18.31 -3.38
CA LEU A 52 -4.60 -17.42 -4.50
C LEU A 52 -3.53 -17.49 -5.59
N VAL A 53 -2.25 -17.39 -5.20
CA VAL A 53 -1.12 -17.31 -6.13
C VAL A 53 -0.81 -18.67 -6.76
N ASN A 54 -0.79 -19.73 -5.97
CA ASN A 54 -0.32 -21.06 -6.37
C ASN A 54 -1.41 -21.92 -6.98
N GLU A 55 -2.67 -21.74 -6.57
CA GLU A 55 -3.79 -22.53 -7.10
C GLU A 55 -4.68 -21.70 -8.00
N SER A 56 -5.31 -20.66 -7.47
CA SER A 56 -6.39 -19.95 -8.18
C SER A 56 -5.89 -19.22 -9.43
N LEU A 57 -4.84 -18.40 -9.29
CA LEU A 57 -4.27 -17.62 -10.40
C LEU A 57 -3.53 -18.53 -11.38
N TRP A 58 -2.78 -19.52 -10.88
CA TRP A 58 -2.10 -20.51 -11.72
C TRP A 58 -3.07 -21.32 -12.58
N LYS A 59 -4.15 -21.82 -11.98
CA LYS A 59 -5.21 -22.54 -12.70
C LYS A 59 -5.83 -21.67 -13.78
N ALA A 60 -6.19 -20.43 -13.44
CA ALA A 60 -6.76 -19.48 -14.40
C ALA A 60 -5.81 -19.22 -15.59
N ILE A 61 -4.52 -18.97 -15.33
CA ILE A 61 -3.51 -18.77 -16.38
C ILE A 61 -3.35 -20.03 -17.26
N ASN A 62 -3.34 -21.22 -16.65
CA ASN A 62 -3.25 -22.48 -17.40
C ASN A 62 -4.46 -22.74 -18.28
N GLU A 63 -5.67 -22.52 -17.78
CA GLU A 63 -6.89 -22.62 -18.58
C GLU A 63 -6.80 -21.68 -19.78
N LEU A 64 -6.45 -20.41 -19.53
CA LEU A 64 -6.32 -19.37 -20.57
C LEU A 64 -5.28 -19.76 -21.64
N ALA A 65 -4.13 -20.28 -21.23
CA ALA A 65 -3.07 -20.77 -22.11
C ALA A 65 -3.50 -22.00 -22.95
N ASN A 66 -4.45 -22.78 -22.44
CA ASN A 66 -5.06 -23.91 -23.15
C ASN A 66 -6.25 -23.49 -24.02
N GLY A 67 -6.53 -22.17 -24.12
CA GLY A 67 -7.58 -21.62 -24.97
C GLY A 67 -8.98 -21.65 -24.36
N MET A 68 -9.08 -21.83 -23.04
CA MET A 68 -10.36 -21.93 -22.31
C MET A 68 -10.36 -21.01 -21.09
N TYR A 69 -11.53 -20.51 -20.70
CA TYR A 69 -11.70 -19.90 -19.37
C TYR A 69 -13.12 -20.10 -18.89
N GLY A 70 -13.27 -20.93 -17.84
CA GLY A 70 -14.57 -21.51 -17.52
C GLY A 70 -15.14 -22.24 -18.75
N ASN A 71 -16.32 -21.83 -19.20
CA ASN A 71 -17.01 -22.44 -20.35
C ASN A 71 -16.80 -21.70 -21.68
N LYS A 72 -15.92 -20.68 -21.72
CA LYS A 72 -15.68 -19.87 -22.92
C LYS A 72 -14.40 -20.29 -23.62
N GLN A 73 -14.46 -20.39 -24.94
CA GLN A 73 -13.29 -20.62 -25.79
C GLN A 73 -12.65 -19.27 -26.17
N ILE A 74 -11.33 -19.24 -26.20
CA ILE A 74 -10.53 -18.05 -26.47
C ILE A 74 -9.90 -18.15 -27.85
N SER A 75 -9.69 -17.01 -28.51
CA SER A 75 -9.04 -16.96 -29.82
C SER A 75 -7.60 -17.50 -29.75
N LYS A 76 -7.15 -18.12 -30.85
CA LYS A 76 -5.78 -18.67 -30.95
C LYS A 76 -4.68 -17.62 -30.73
N GLU A 77 -4.94 -16.37 -31.15
CA GLU A 77 -4.01 -15.25 -30.94
C GLU A 77 -3.81 -14.99 -29.44
N MET A 78 -4.90 -14.89 -28.68
CA MET A 78 -4.83 -14.67 -27.24
C MET A 78 -4.30 -15.89 -26.50
N GLN A 79 -4.54 -17.10 -27.01
CA GLN A 79 -3.91 -18.32 -26.49
C GLN A 79 -2.38 -18.23 -26.53
N GLY A 80 -1.78 -17.69 -27.60
CA GLY A 80 -0.34 -17.47 -27.70
C GLY A 80 0.21 -16.51 -26.64
N LEU A 81 -0.51 -15.40 -26.41
CA LEU A 81 -0.18 -14.46 -25.33
C LEU A 81 -0.24 -15.14 -23.95
N TYR A 82 -1.33 -15.85 -23.64
CA TYR A 82 -1.47 -16.52 -22.36
C TYR A 82 -0.48 -17.69 -22.18
N GLY A 83 -0.07 -18.35 -23.26
CA GLY A 83 1.04 -19.31 -23.24
C GLY A 83 2.33 -18.66 -22.77
N SER A 84 2.67 -17.50 -23.33
CA SER A 84 3.85 -16.73 -22.91
C SER A 84 3.75 -16.29 -21.44
N ILE A 85 2.57 -15.84 -21.01
CA ILE A 85 2.30 -15.48 -19.61
C ILE A 85 2.49 -16.67 -18.68
N ARG A 86 1.96 -17.85 -19.03
CA ARG A 86 2.12 -19.08 -18.27
C ARG A 86 3.60 -19.41 -18.09
N ASP A 87 4.38 -19.34 -19.16
CA ASP A 87 5.80 -19.69 -19.12
C ASP A 87 6.58 -18.71 -18.21
N ILE A 88 6.27 -17.41 -18.26
CA ILE A 88 6.84 -16.39 -17.35
C ILE A 88 6.38 -16.63 -15.90
N TYR A 89 5.09 -16.84 -15.68
CA TYR A 89 4.49 -17.00 -14.35
C TYR A 89 4.90 -18.31 -13.66
N THR A 90 5.32 -19.31 -14.44
CA THR A 90 5.91 -20.56 -13.92
C THR A 90 7.09 -20.29 -12.98
N TYR A 91 7.91 -19.30 -13.35
CA TYR A 91 9.10 -18.89 -12.59
C TYR A 91 8.87 -17.64 -11.75
N ARG A 92 7.61 -17.35 -11.38
CA ARG A 92 7.30 -16.19 -10.53
C ARG A 92 8.02 -16.28 -9.20
N HIS A 93 8.38 -15.12 -8.65
CA HIS A 93 8.87 -15.00 -7.29
C HIS A 93 7.74 -14.59 -6.34
N ILE A 94 7.87 -14.97 -5.08
CA ILE A 94 6.98 -14.55 -4.01
C ILE A 94 7.78 -13.72 -3.02
N GLU A 95 7.29 -12.52 -2.72
CA GLU A 95 7.86 -11.61 -1.75
C GLU A 95 6.83 -11.30 -0.67
N ARG A 96 7.32 -10.99 0.53
CA ARG A 96 6.49 -10.50 1.62
C ARG A 96 7.06 -9.19 2.12
N ILE A 97 6.19 -8.21 2.30
CA ILE A 97 6.53 -6.90 2.88
C ILE A 97 5.62 -6.63 4.07
N ASN A 98 6.12 -5.90 5.06
CA ASN A 98 5.36 -5.51 6.24
C ASN A 98 4.78 -4.11 6.05
N TYR A 99 3.46 -3.97 6.26
CA TYR A 99 2.76 -2.70 6.10
C TYR A 99 3.28 -1.59 7.05
N HIS A 100 3.81 -1.94 8.22
CA HIS A 100 4.38 -0.98 9.15
C HIS A 100 5.79 -0.51 8.77
N PHE A 101 6.48 -1.27 7.91
CA PHE A 101 7.86 -1.02 7.46
C PHE A 101 7.93 -0.90 5.92
N LEU A 102 6.88 -0.33 5.31
CA LEU A 102 6.75 -0.26 3.85
C LEU A 102 7.96 0.39 3.20
N ARG A 103 8.50 1.47 3.77
CA ARG A 103 9.62 2.18 3.15
C ARG A 103 10.86 1.30 3.10
N GLU A 104 11.21 0.66 4.21
CA GLU A 104 12.36 -0.24 4.31
C GLU A 104 12.22 -1.42 3.35
N ASP A 105 11.04 -2.03 3.28
CA ASP A 105 10.78 -3.16 2.41
C ASP A 105 10.73 -2.78 0.93
N ILE A 106 10.16 -1.63 0.57
CA ILE A 106 10.21 -1.10 -0.79
C ILE A 106 11.66 -0.78 -1.19
N SER A 107 12.47 -0.22 -0.28
CA SER A 107 13.90 0.01 -0.50
C SER A 107 14.65 -1.30 -0.79
N ARG A 108 14.31 -2.37 -0.06
CA ARG A 108 14.81 -3.73 -0.31
C ARG A 108 14.39 -4.23 -1.69
N LEU A 109 13.12 -4.15 -2.05
CA LEU A 109 12.61 -4.57 -3.35
C LEU A 109 13.28 -3.79 -4.50
N ARG A 110 13.49 -2.48 -4.35
CA ARG A 110 14.23 -1.65 -5.31
C ARG A 110 15.65 -2.16 -5.53
N LYS A 111 16.37 -2.52 -4.46
CA LYS A 111 17.75 -3.03 -4.57
C LYS A 111 17.81 -4.35 -5.33
N VAL A 112 16.79 -5.19 -5.20
CA VAL A 112 16.73 -6.52 -5.84
C VAL A 112 16.23 -6.43 -7.28
N TYR A 113 15.15 -5.70 -7.53
CA TYR A 113 14.44 -5.69 -8.82
C TYR A 113 14.70 -4.44 -9.67
N GLY A 114 15.38 -3.44 -9.11
CA GLY A 114 15.72 -2.18 -9.78
C GLY A 114 14.68 -1.07 -9.57
N ALA A 115 15.12 0.18 -9.73
CA ALA A 115 14.26 1.37 -9.62
C ALA A 115 13.19 1.45 -10.73
N GLU A 116 13.48 0.86 -11.89
CA GLU A 116 12.59 0.83 -13.06
C GLU A 116 11.54 -0.29 -13.03
N ALA A 117 11.51 -1.09 -11.96
CA ALA A 117 10.50 -2.14 -11.80
C ALA A 117 9.09 -1.52 -11.75
N ILE A 118 8.14 -2.18 -12.42
CA ILE A 118 6.75 -1.73 -12.44
C ILE A 118 6.09 -2.21 -11.16
N VAL A 119 5.55 -1.30 -10.36
CA VAL A 119 4.82 -1.62 -9.13
C VAL A 119 3.34 -1.50 -9.43
N ASP A 120 2.63 -2.62 -9.46
CA ASP A 120 1.19 -2.61 -9.68
C ASP A 120 0.41 -2.70 -8.37
N ILE A 121 -0.49 -1.74 -8.17
CA ILE A 121 -1.31 -1.63 -6.95
C ILE A 121 -2.81 -1.81 -7.20
N THR A 122 -3.18 -2.37 -8.36
CA THR A 122 -4.58 -2.46 -8.83
C THR A 122 -5.51 -3.14 -7.84
N SER A 123 -5.01 -4.17 -7.17
CA SER A 123 -5.82 -4.98 -6.27
C SER A 123 -5.90 -4.43 -4.84
N LEU A 124 -5.15 -3.37 -4.53
CA LEU A 124 -5.03 -2.86 -3.17
C LEU A 124 -6.22 -1.97 -2.80
N PRO A 125 -6.70 -2.04 -1.55
CA PRO A 125 -7.62 -1.02 -1.03
C PRO A 125 -7.00 0.37 -1.15
N LYS A 126 -7.82 1.36 -1.52
CA LYS A 126 -7.37 2.75 -1.80
C LYS A 126 -6.40 3.31 -0.76
N ARG A 127 -6.65 3.05 0.53
CA ARG A 127 -5.77 3.51 1.62
C ARG A 127 -4.38 2.88 1.53
N VAL A 128 -4.31 1.55 1.41
CA VAL A 128 -3.05 0.81 1.31
C VAL A 128 -2.31 1.18 0.02
N ALA A 129 -3.04 1.35 -1.08
CA ALA A 129 -2.50 1.81 -2.36
C ALA A 129 -1.78 3.16 -2.24
N ILE A 130 -2.36 4.13 -1.52
CA ILE A 130 -1.74 5.45 -1.28
C ILE A 130 -0.46 5.31 -0.45
N ASP A 131 -0.47 4.50 0.61
CA ASP A 131 0.71 4.33 1.47
C ASP A 131 1.86 3.64 0.72
N VAL A 132 1.54 2.62 -0.10
CA VAL A 132 2.52 1.97 -0.99
C VAL A 132 3.07 2.96 -2.00
N LEU A 133 2.21 3.73 -2.69
CA LEU A 133 2.64 4.73 -3.65
C LEU A 133 3.61 5.73 -3.01
N ALA A 134 3.28 6.24 -1.82
CA ALA A 134 4.15 7.16 -1.09
C ALA A 134 5.51 6.53 -0.75
N ALA A 135 5.53 5.26 -0.30
CA ALA A 135 6.76 4.53 -0.03
C ALA A 135 7.60 4.31 -1.29
N CYS A 136 6.98 3.95 -2.42
CA CYS A 136 7.64 3.82 -3.73
C CYS A 136 8.28 5.13 -4.19
N LEU A 137 7.53 6.23 -4.12
CA LEU A 137 8.04 7.55 -4.49
C LEU A 137 9.21 8.01 -3.61
N ALA A 138 9.14 7.74 -2.30
CA ALA A 138 10.22 8.06 -1.37
C ALA A 138 11.52 7.28 -1.64
N GLU A 139 11.42 6.15 -2.33
CA GLU A 139 12.55 5.29 -2.70
C GLU A 139 12.88 5.37 -4.21
N ASP A 140 12.45 6.42 -4.92
CA ASP A 140 12.69 6.62 -6.36
C ASP A 140 12.15 5.50 -7.27
N MET A 141 11.10 4.80 -6.87
CA MET A 141 10.36 3.87 -7.72
C MET A 141 9.16 4.57 -8.33
N SER A 142 9.38 5.27 -9.44
CA SER A 142 8.36 6.12 -10.07
C SER A 142 7.31 5.35 -10.87
N ARG A 143 7.59 4.10 -11.27
CA ARG A 143 6.69 3.29 -12.12
C ARG A 143 5.59 2.58 -11.34
N VAL A 144 4.82 3.34 -10.56
CA VAL A 144 3.66 2.82 -9.82
C VAL A 144 2.41 2.93 -10.69
N MET A 145 1.84 1.78 -11.06
CA MET A 145 0.78 1.67 -12.05
C MET A 145 -0.53 1.17 -11.44
N LEU A 146 -1.63 1.52 -12.10
CA LEU A 146 -2.99 1.08 -11.79
C LEU A 146 -3.71 0.67 -13.07
N PHE A 147 -4.25 -0.55 -13.10
CA PHE A 147 -5.12 -1.03 -14.17
C PHE A 147 -6.58 -0.71 -13.83
N GLU A 148 -7.13 0.29 -14.50
CA GLU A 148 -8.51 0.74 -14.29
C GLU A 148 -9.42 0.24 -15.41
N LEU A 149 -10.48 -0.47 -15.02
CA LEU A 149 -11.56 -0.86 -15.92
C LEU A 149 -12.59 0.27 -16.02
N LYS A 150 -12.87 0.73 -17.24
CA LYS A 150 -13.91 1.73 -17.51
C LYS A 150 -15.30 1.11 -17.60
N LYS A 151 -15.38 -0.20 -17.84
CA LYS A 151 -16.62 -0.97 -17.86
C LYS A 151 -16.85 -1.69 -16.54
N GLN A 152 -18.10 -1.71 -16.10
CA GLN A 152 -18.53 -2.54 -14.97
C GLN A 152 -18.62 -4.00 -15.39
N GLY A 153 -17.98 -4.90 -14.64
CA GLY A 153 -18.05 -6.35 -14.88
C GLY A 153 -16.78 -7.08 -14.48
N GLY A 154 -16.79 -8.40 -14.65
CA GLY A 154 -15.63 -9.27 -14.44
C GLY A 154 -14.90 -9.61 -15.75
N TYR A 155 -14.69 -8.60 -16.60
CA TYR A 155 -14.09 -8.81 -17.92
C TYR A 155 -12.59 -9.12 -17.81
N LEU A 156 -12.15 -10.06 -18.63
CA LEU A 156 -10.73 -10.36 -18.80
C LEU A 156 -10.12 -9.62 -19.99
N TYR A 157 -8.80 -9.49 -19.99
CA TYR A 157 -8.03 -8.74 -20.98
C TYR A 157 -8.39 -9.05 -22.44
N HIS A 158 -8.70 -10.30 -22.76
CA HIS A 158 -9.06 -10.73 -24.11
C HIS A 158 -10.48 -10.35 -24.54
N GLU A 159 -11.32 -9.90 -23.61
CA GLU A 159 -12.67 -9.40 -23.86
C GLU A 159 -12.69 -7.86 -23.94
N LEU A 160 -11.57 -7.20 -23.63
CA LEU A 160 -11.49 -5.74 -23.54
C LEU A 160 -10.95 -5.13 -24.84
N SER A 161 -11.62 -4.08 -25.30
CA SER A 161 -11.04 -3.16 -26.28
C SER A 161 -10.12 -2.14 -25.59
N THR A 162 -9.27 -1.46 -26.35
CA THR A 162 -8.36 -0.43 -25.81
C THR A 162 -9.07 0.76 -25.16
N SER A 163 -10.35 0.98 -25.48
CA SER A 163 -11.17 2.02 -24.83
C SER A 163 -11.82 1.56 -23.52
N ASP A 164 -11.82 0.26 -23.22
CA ASP A 164 -12.51 -0.31 -22.07
C ASP A 164 -11.68 -0.29 -20.78
N TYR A 165 -10.39 0.03 -20.89
CA TYR A 165 -9.48 0.08 -19.76
C TYR A 165 -8.40 1.16 -19.96
N GLU A 166 -7.75 1.52 -18.87
CA GLU A 166 -6.52 2.32 -18.87
C GLU A 166 -5.48 1.68 -17.95
N TYR A 167 -4.22 1.84 -18.31
CA TYR A 167 -3.09 1.49 -17.44
C TYR A 167 -2.34 2.76 -17.07
N ILE A 168 -2.64 3.27 -15.89
CA ILE A 168 -2.34 4.65 -15.48
C ILE A 168 -1.06 4.66 -14.65
N LEU A 169 -0.14 5.55 -14.99
CA LEU A 169 1.00 5.89 -14.16
C LEU A 169 0.56 6.87 -13.08
N LEU A 170 0.52 6.42 -11.83
CA LEU A 170 -0.12 7.16 -10.73
C LEU A 170 0.59 8.47 -10.33
N PRO A 171 1.93 8.58 -10.32
CA PRO A 171 2.58 9.83 -9.95
C PRO A 171 2.18 11.02 -10.82
N ASP A 172 1.82 10.77 -12.08
CA ASP A 172 1.41 11.82 -13.02
C ASP A 172 -0.11 12.09 -12.98
N TRP A 173 -0.85 11.35 -12.14
CA TRP A 173 -2.30 11.44 -12.09
C TRP A 173 -2.76 12.53 -11.11
N ALA A 174 -2.96 13.74 -11.64
CA ALA A 174 -3.36 14.94 -10.89
C ALA A 174 -4.54 14.76 -9.90
N PRO A 175 -5.60 13.98 -10.21
CA PRO A 175 -6.69 13.74 -9.25
C PRO A 175 -6.24 12.99 -7.99
N LEU A 176 -5.21 12.14 -8.08
CA LEU A 176 -4.74 11.36 -6.95
C LEU A 176 -3.80 12.17 -6.07
N LEU A 177 -2.92 13.00 -6.65
CA LEU A 177 -2.07 13.93 -5.89
C LEU A 177 -2.89 14.92 -5.05
N SER A 178 -3.91 15.56 -5.64
CA SER A 178 -4.81 16.47 -4.92
C SER A 178 -5.57 15.76 -3.80
N ASN A 179 -5.96 14.51 -3.99
CA ASN A 179 -6.58 13.71 -2.93
C ASN A 179 -5.59 13.31 -1.82
N ILE A 180 -4.34 12.99 -2.15
CA ILE A 180 -3.30 12.66 -1.16
C ILE A 180 -3.02 13.87 -0.25
N GLU A 181 -2.94 15.07 -0.81
CA GLU A 181 -2.80 16.30 -0.01
C GLU A 181 -3.96 16.46 0.97
N VAL A 182 -5.20 16.23 0.52
CA VAL A 182 -6.40 16.32 1.37
C VAL A 182 -6.41 15.24 2.46
N PHE A 183 -6.06 13.99 2.14
CA PHE A 183 -6.05 12.89 3.12
C PHE A 183 -4.91 13.03 4.14
N SER A 184 -3.71 13.41 3.70
CA SER A 184 -2.59 13.69 4.59
C SER A 184 -2.89 14.88 5.50
N ALA A 185 -3.46 15.97 4.95
CA ALA A 185 -3.89 17.13 5.71
C ALA A 185 -4.96 16.77 6.75
N ARG A 186 -5.94 15.92 6.42
CA ARG A 186 -6.99 15.49 7.36
C ARG A 186 -6.44 14.64 8.51
N ARG A 187 -5.53 13.71 8.23
CA ARG A 187 -4.89 12.86 9.26
C ARG A 187 -3.98 13.69 10.15
N ASN A 188 -3.17 14.59 9.58
CA ASN A 188 -2.35 15.52 10.36
C ASN A 188 -3.22 16.49 11.16
N ARG A 189 -4.37 16.91 10.65
CA ARG A 189 -5.33 17.75 11.38
C ARG A 189 -5.90 17.04 12.60
N GLN A 190 -6.22 15.75 12.53
CA GLN A 190 -6.69 15.01 13.71
C GLN A 190 -5.59 14.88 14.79
N LYS A 191 -4.36 14.56 14.40
CA LYS A 191 -3.21 14.54 15.32
C LYS A 191 -2.98 15.92 15.95
N PHE A 192 -3.02 16.96 15.12
CA PHE A 192 -2.88 18.35 15.57
C PHE A 192 -4.00 18.76 16.54
N ILE A 193 -5.26 18.44 16.23
CA ILE A 193 -6.40 18.70 17.13
C ILE A 193 -6.19 17.97 18.47
N SER A 194 -5.75 16.71 18.45
CA SER A 194 -5.45 15.97 19.67
C SER A 194 -4.39 16.68 20.52
N ILE A 195 -3.30 17.15 19.91
CA ILE A 195 -2.24 17.91 20.59
C ILE A 195 -2.80 19.21 21.18
N VAL A 196 -3.57 19.97 20.39
CA VAL A 196 -4.18 21.23 20.83
C VAL A 196 -5.11 20.99 22.03
N VAL A 197 -5.96 19.97 21.98
CA VAL A 197 -6.87 19.61 23.09
C VAL A 197 -6.06 19.26 24.35
N THR A 198 -5.00 18.45 24.23
CA THR A 198 -4.13 18.11 25.37
C THR A 198 -3.48 19.36 25.97
N VAL A 199 -3.02 20.30 25.15
CA VAL A 199 -2.45 21.58 25.60
C VAL A 199 -3.51 22.42 26.33
N PHE A 200 -4.73 22.53 25.80
CA PHE A 200 -5.82 23.28 26.43
C PHE A 200 -6.23 22.67 27.78
N ILE A 201 -6.38 21.34 27.86
CA ILE A 201 -6.70 20.65 29.12
C ILE A 201 -5.60 20.89 30.14
N SER A 202 -4.33 20.80 29.72
CA SER A 202 -3.19 21.06 30.59
C SER A 202 -3.24 22.47 31.14
N LEU A 203 -3.44 23.47 30.27
CA LEU A 203 -3.52 24.88 30.67
C LEU A 203 -4.70 25.15 31.60
N PHE A 204 -5.85 24.54 31.33
CA PHE A 204 -7.04 24.65 32.19
C PHE A 204 -6.78 24.10 33.60
N ILE A 205 -6.09 22.96 33.72
CA ILE A 205 -5.67 22.40 35.02
C ILE A 205 -4.75 23.37 35.76
N VAL A 206 -3.84 24.06 35.08
CA VAL A 206 -2.97 25.08 35.70
C VAL A 206 -3.78 26.22 36.28
N VAL A 207 -4.72 26.77 35.51
CA VAL A 207 -5.57 27.90 35.93
C VAL A 207 -6.43 27.50 37.13
N LEU A 208 -7.07 26.33 37.08
CA LEU A 208 -7.87 25.83 38.22
C LEU A 208 -7.02 25.66 39.48
N ASN A 209 -5.78 25.18 39.35
CA ASN A 209 -4.88 25.01 40.48
C ASN A 209 -4.47 26.37 41.09
N GLN A 210 -4.24 27.39 40.26
CA GLN A 210 -3.95 28.76 40.75
C GLN A 210 -5.16 29.42 41.43
N LEU A 211 -6.38 29.13 40.97
CA LEU A 211 -7.60 29.69 41.56
C LEU A 211 -8.07 28.94 42.82
N GLY A 212 -7.71 27.66 42.97
CA GLY A 212 -8.33 26.75 43.94
C GLY A 212 -7.59 26.51 45.27
N LEU A 213 -6.29 26.81 45.40
CA LEU A 213 -5.53 26.39 46.60
C LEU A 213 -4.54 27.47 47.12
N PRO A 214 -4.84 28.17 48.23
CA PRO A 214 -3.87 28.92 48.99
C PRO A 214 -3.05 27.95 49.87
N GLY A 215 -2.13 27.21 49.26
CA GLY A 215 -1.26 26.27 49.97
C GLY A 215 0.12 26.18 49.34
N TRP A 216 1.16 26.55 50.09
CA TRP A 216 2.56 26.36 49.71
C TRP A 216 2.83 24.86 49.45
N GLY A 217 3.05 24.51 48.19
CA GLY A 217 3.25 23.13 47.73
C GLY A 217 2.48 22.78 46.44
N GLY A 218 1.40 23.50 46.14
CA GLY A 218 0.60 23.29 44.92
C GLY A 218 1.40 23.52 43.63
N TRP A 219 2.21 24.59 43.59
CA TRP A 219 2.94 25.02 42.39
C TRP A 219 3.92 23.98 41.85
N LEU A 220 4.58 23.20 42.72
CA LEU A 220 5.55 22.19 42.31
C LEU A 220 4.82 20.99 41.67
N MET A 221 3.69 20.56 42.23
CA MET A 221 2.85 19.53 41.62
C MET A 221 2.21 20.01 40.32
N THR A 222 1.82 21.28 40.22
CA THR A 222 1.36 21.88 38.96
C THR A 222 2.46 21.85 37.90
N ALA A 223 3.68 22.30 38.25
CA ALA A 223 4.81 22.32 37.33
C ALA A 223 5.18 20.92 36.84
N LEU A 224 5.13 19.93 37.72
CA LEU A 224 5.44 18.54 37.39
C LEU A 224 4.37 17.93 36.47
N LEU A 225 3.08 18.22 36.71
CA LEU A 225 1.97 17.83 35.82
C LEU A 225 2.05 18.50 34.45
N ILE A 226 2.42 19.79 34.38
CA ILE A 226 2.62 20.50 33.12
C ILE A 226 3.79 19.87 32.36
N CYS A 227 4.94 19.64 33.01
CA CYS A 227 6.09 19.00 32.36
C CYS A 227 5.73 17.61 31.83
N LEU A 228 5.01 16.80 32.59
CA LEU A 228 4.59 15.46 32.14
C LEU A 228 3.65 15.53 30.94
N ASN A 229 2.70 16.48 30.95
CA ASN A 229 1.77 16.68 29.82
C ASN A 229 2.45 17.28 28.58
N VAL A 230 3.39 18.22 28.76
CA VAL A 230 4.15 18.82 27.65
C VAL A 230 5.07 17.78 27.03
N VAL A 231 5.77 16.97 27.83
CA VAL A 231 6.59 15.85 27.34
C VAL A 231 5.69 14.82 26.64
N GLY A 232 4.54 14.47 27.23
CA GLY A 232 3.55 13.59 26.62
C GLY A 232 2.93 14.12 25.33
N ALA A 233 2.78 15.43 25.18
CA ALA A 233 2.27 16.07 23.97
C ALA A 233 3.34 16.29 22.88
N LEU A 234 4.60 16.45 23.28
CA LEU A 234 5.74 16.52 22.36
C LEU A 234 6.16 15.15 21.83
N PHE A 235 5.88 14.08 22.57
CA PHE A 235 6.24 12.72 22.16
C PHE A 235 5.62 12.30 20.80
N PRO A 236 4.30 12.50 20.55
CA PRO A 236 3.70 12.25 19.23
C PRO A 236 4.25 13.16 18.13
N LEU A 237 4.73 14.36 18.45
CA LEU A 237 5.34 15.28 17.48
C LEU A 237 6.72 14.77 17.05
N VAL A 238 7.54 14.33 18.00
CA VAL A 238 8.85 13.71 17.70
C VAL A 238 8.66 12.42 16.87
N GLU A 239 7.65 11.61 17.19
CA GLU A 239 7.32 10.42 16.40
C GLU A 239 6.79 10.78 15.00
N ALA A 240 6.00 11.85 14.87
CA ALA A 240 5.47 12.31 13.59
C ALA A 240 6.54 12.94 12.66
N PHE A 241 7.53 13.63 13.22
CA PHE A 241 8.59 14.31 12.44
C PHE A 241 9.87 13.49 12.28
N GLY A 242 10.18 12.59 13.22
CA GLY A 242 11.44 11.84 13.24
C GLY A 242 11.38 10.43 12.64
N GLY A 243 10.20 9.84 12.46
CA GLY A 243 10.06 8.44 12.01
C GLY A 243 10.62 7.40 13.00
N ILE A 244 11.07 7.81 14.19
CA ILE A 244 11.58 6.93 15.23
C ILE A 244 10.40 6.45 16.06
N SER A 245 10.00 5.19 15.88
CA SER A 245 8.97 4.58 16.72
C SER A 245 9.56 4.13 18.06
N PHE A 246 9.38 4.96 19.09
CA PHE A 246 9.89 4.69 20.45
C PHE A 246 9.17 3.54 21.17
N HIS A 247 8.04 3.05 20.63
CA HIS A 247 7.39 1.84 21.14
C HIS A 247 8.32 0.61 21.08
N LEU A 248 9.29 0.58 20.16
CA LEU A 248 10.34 -0.46 20.12
C LEU A 248 11.42 -0.31 21.20
N ALA A 249 11.65 0.91 21.72
CA ALA A 249 12.67 1.18 22.73
C ALA A 249 12.22 0.82 24.16
N PHE A 250 10.92 0.88 24.44
CA PHE A 250 10.37 0.59 25.77
C PHE A 250 9.54 -0.71 25.85
N GLY A 251 9.25 -1.36 24.71
CA GLY A 251 8.38 -2.54 24.62
C GLY A 251 9.06 -3.91 24.50
N ARG A 252 10.40 -4.03 24.55
CA ARG A 252 11.08 -5.34 24.59
C ARG A 252 11.40 -5.76 26.02
N ARG A 253 10.41 -6.28 26.74
CA ARG A 253 10.63 -7.28 27.79
C ARG A 253 9.58 -8.38 27.68
N SER A 254 10.11 -9.58 27.45
CA SER A 254 9.50 -10.93 27.39
C SER A 254 8.39 -11.14 26.38
#